data_AF-B5EEP9-F1
#
_entry.id   AF-B5EEP9-F1
#
_cell.length_a   1.000
_cell.length_b   1.000
_cell.length_c   1.000
_cell.angle_alpha   90.00
_cell.angle_beta   90.00
_cell.angle_gamma   90.00
#
_symmetry.space_group_name_H-M   'P 1'
#
loop_
_entity.id
_entity.type
_entity.pdbx_description
1 polymer ?
#
loop_
_entity_poly.entity_id
_entity_poly.type
_entity_poly.pdbx_seq_one_letter_code
_entity_poly.pdbx_strand_id
1 'polypeptide(L)'
;MAAYEKLQSMLDAAMKQAGEESSMLLGQSMTVAASDVLNTDRKSYLGDEDNPIYVVGVESREAYPGRFYLLFSLGDTIVMSSILLGIPGPRIQEKRRLSIQEPDDVDAFGEIANQIIGSFNSVFQPNLPEKVHLKLLPPQKYVPGTDELSDEAPFPDGEYMMYRAPLEIEGHEMSMLDIMVPHPLANLFDPQPEQPAEEVAEETAEAAPEDEAVADSILVLGDDESRHELVLGLAGTGLNLIDAPLGADLPGLFSQGEVKIAFITLKHTTDRDLAICKRVVPMVDRKGGAVVLCAPEWTRSSVLKALKAGVKGVLMPPFDPQELNSKVGEILHIP
;
A
#
# COMPACT_ATOMS: atom_id res chain seq x y z
N MET A 1 13.87 2.55 -12.91
CA MET A 1 13.54 3.85 -12.30
C MET A 1 12.23 3.64 -11.59
N ALA A 2 12.14 4.03 -10.33
CA ALA A 2 10.87 3.97 -9.61
C ALA A 2 9.92 4.97 -10.28
N ALA A 3 8.64 4.64 -10.39
CA ALA A 3 7.67 5.60 -10.90
C ALA A 3 7.59 6.79 -9.91
N TYR A 4 7.48 8.01 -10.43
CA TYR A 4 7.24 9.25 -9.65
C TYR A 4 8.37 9.71 -8.70
N GLU A 5 9.64 9.46 -9.01
CA GLU A 5 10.80 9.84 -8.18
C GLU A 5 10.85 11.34 -7.81
N LYS A 6 10.47 12.26 -8.73
CA LYS A 6 10.47 13.70 -8.44
C LYS A 6 9.34 14.06 -7.48
N LEU A 7 8.16 13.48 -7.68
CA LEU A 7 7.02 13.72 -6.79
C LEU A 7 7.29 13.15 -5.39
N GLN A 8 7.87 11.96 -5.28
CA GLN A 8 8.31 11.39 -4.01
C GLN A 8 9.28 12.34 -3.29
N SER A 9 10.32 12.83 -3.98
CA SER A 9 11.29 13.76 -3.39
C SER A 9 10.65 15.07 -2.91
N MET A 10 9.67 15.61 -3.64
CA MET A 10 8.91 16.78 -3.20
C MET A 10 8.05 16.47 -1.97
N LEU A 11 7.43 15.29 -1.90
CA LEU A 11 6.65 14.86 -0.73
C LEU A 11 7.54 14.63 0.49
N ASP A 12 8.70 14.00 0.34
CA ASP A 12 9.68 13.82 1.42
C ASP A 12 10.11 15.17 2.01
N ALA A 13 10.47 16.12 1.13
CA ALA A 13 10.90 17.45 1.54
C ALA A 13 9.76 18.23 2.23
N ALA A 14 8.55 18.16 1.66
CA ALA A 14 7.36 18.82 2.21
C ALA A 14 6.96 18.24 3.57
N MET A 15 7.00 16.91 3.73
CA MET A 15 6.67 16.24 4.98
C MET A 15 7.72 16.49 6.07
N LYS A 16 9.00 16.54 5.69
CA LYS A 16 10.06 16.92 6.63
C LYS A 16 9.84 18.34 7.15
N GLN A 17 9.61 19.30 6.25
CA GLN A 17 9.34 20.69 6.63
C GLN A 17 8.06 20.81 7.47
N ALA A 18 7.00 20.07 7.10
CA ALA A 18 5.76 20.02 7.87
C ALA A 18 5.96 19.45 9.28
N GLY A 19 6.84 18.45 9.44
CA GLY A 19 7.26 17.91 10.72
C GLY A 19 7.91 18.97 11.63
N GLU A 20 8.87 19.73 11.07
CA GLU A 20 9.57 20.81 11.79
C GLU A 20 8.62 21.95 12.18
N GLU A 21 7.77 22.40 11.26
CA GLU A 21 6.82 23.48 11.50
C GLU A 21 5.71 23.10 12.48
N SER A 22 5.17 21.89 12.35
CA SER A 22 4.18 21.37 13.28
C SER A 22 4.78 21.11 14.66
N SER A 23 6.06 20.72 14.76
CA SER A 23 6.76 20.61 16.05
C SER A 23 6.77 21.95 16.81
N MET A 24 7.06 23.04 16.10
CA MET A 24 7.03 24.38 16.68
C MET A 24 5.62 24.77 17.14
N LEU A 25 4.60 24.44 16.33
CA LEU A 25 3.20 24.69 16.65
C LEU A 25 2.72 23.92 17.88
N LEU A 26 3.06 22.63 17.96
CA LEU A 26 2.68 21.73 19.05
C LEU A 26 3.51 21.96 20.33
N GLY A 27 4.68 22.58 20.23
CA GLY A 27 5.63 22.68 21.34
C GLY A 27 6.25 21.33 21.74
N GLN A 28 6.23 20.35 20.84
CA GLN A 28 6.67 18.97 21.06
C GLN A 28 7.34 18.43 19.81
N SER A 29 8.36 17.58 19.95
CA SER A 29 9.07 17.03 18.80
C SER A 29 8.17 16.09 18.00
N MET A 30 7.95 16.43 16.74
CA MET A 30 7.29 15.62 15.72
C MET A 30 8.24 15.40 14.55
N THR A 31 8.38 14.15 14.11
CA THR A 31 9.19 13.81 12.95
C THR A 31 8.43 12.90 11.99
N VAL A 32 8.87 12.91 10.74
CA VAL A 32 8.38 12.02 9.70
C VAL A 32 9.59 11.27 9.18
N ALA A 33 9.59 9.94 9.29
CA ALA A 33 10.73 9.12 8.85
C ALA A 33 10.63 8.75 7.37
N ALA A 34 11.52 7.86 6.92
CA ALA A 34 11.62 7.45 5.52
C ALA A 34 10.27 6.93 4.97
N SER A 35 9.98 7.33 3.74
CA SER A 35 8.73 7.02 3.05
C SER A 35 8.85 5.81 2.13
N ASP A 36 7.71 5.17 1.90
CA ASP A 36 7.50 4.19 0.84
C ASP A 36 6.49 4.75 -0.17
N VAL A 37 6.64 4.36 -1.45
CA VAL A 37 5.67 4.66 -2.51
C VAL A 37 5.10 3.37 -3.07
N LEU A 38 3.78 3.30 -3.13
CA LEU A 38 3.01 2.13 -3.56
C LEU A 38 1.92 2.57 -4.52
N ASN A 39 1.47 1.67 -5.39
CA ASN A 39 0.21 1.85 -6.12
C ASN A 39 -0.90 1.14 -5.34
N THR A 40 -2.06 1.77 -5.26
CA THR A 40 -3.24 1.21 -4.60
C THR A 40 -4.49 1.81 -5.20
N ASP A 41 -5.61 1.13 -5.03
CA ASP A 41 -6.93 1.70 -5.25
C ASP A 41 -7.64 1.96 -3.91
N ARG A 42 -8.75 2.71 -3.95
CA ARG A 42 -9.55 3.00 -2.76
C ARG A 42 -10.10 1.74 -2.08
N LYS A 43 -10.54 0.75 -2.85
CA LYS A 43 -11.14 -0.48 -2.32
C LYS A 43 -10.11 -1.34 -1.61
N SER A 44 -8.89 -1.43 -2.14
CA SER A 44 -7.75 -2.10 -1.53
C SER A 44 -7.30 -1.37 -0.26
N TYR A 45 -7.30 -0.03 -0.27
CA TYR A 45 -6.97 0.77 0.91
C TYR A 45 -7.98 0.62 2.04
N LEU A 46 -9.26 0.78 1.75
CA LEU A 46 -10.34 0.71 2.76
C LEU A 46 -10.73 -0.72 3.12
N GLY A 47 -10.45 -1.70 2.26
CA GLY A 47 -10.86 -3.09 2.44
C GLY A 47 -10.18 -3.81 3.60
N ASP A 48 -8.99 -3.34 4.00
CA ASP A 48 -8.21 -3.88 5.12
C ASP A 48 -8.28 -2.99 6.38
N GLU A 49 -8.95 -1.83 6.32
CA GLU A 49 -8.93 -0.83 7.39
C GLU A 49 -10.17 -0.93 8.27
N ASP A 50 -9.99 -1.46 9.48
CA ASP A 50 -11.03 -1.48 10.52
C ASP A 50 -11.00 -0.19 11.38
N ASN A 51 -9.94 0.60 11.32
CA ASN A 51 -9.81 1.77 12.18
C ASN A 51 -10.43 3.02 11.55
N PRO A 52 -11.07 3.88 12.35
CA PRO A 52 -11.50 5.19 11.88
C PRO A 52 -10.34 6.01 11.33
N ILE A 53 -10.55 6.62 10.17
CA ILE A 53 -9.59 7.50 9.50
C ILE A 53 -10.09 8.94 9.51
N TYR A 54 -9.14 9.85 9.32
CA TYR A 54 -9.39 11.27 9.15
C TYR A 54 -8.80 11.70 7.80
N VAL A 55 -9.67 12.09 6.90
CA VAL A 55 -9.32 12.41 5.51
C VAL A 55 -9.24 13.91 5.34
N VAL A 56 -8.06 14.38 4.93
CA VAL A 56 -7.77 15.78 4.63
C VAL A 56 -7.64 15.91 3.11
N GLY A 57 -8.67 16.48 2.48
CA GLY A 57 -8.62 16.78 1.05
C GLY A 57 -7.74 18.01 0.77
N VAL A 58 -7.00 17.95 -0.33
CA VAL A 58 -6.18 19.06 -0.83
C VAL A 58 -6.53 19.31 -2.28
N GLU A 59 -6.97 20.52 -2.59
CA GLU A 59 -7.22 20.96 -3.95
C GLU A 59 -5.96 21.59 -4.52
N SER A 60 -5.45 20.99 -5.59
CA SER A 60 -4.37 21.53 -6.40
C SER A 60 -4.95 22.36 -7.55
N ARG A 61 -4.43 23.57 -7.72
CA ARG A 61 -4.96 24.59 -8.64
C ARG A 61 -3.87 25.07 -9.60
N GLU A 62 -4.24 26.02 -10.46
CA GLU A 62 -3.36 26.62 -11.47
C GLU A 62 -2.98 25.60 -12.55
N ALA A 63 -1.68 25.38 -12.81
CA ALA A 63 -1.22 24.49 -13.87
C ALA A 63 -1.34 22.99 -13.55
N TYR A 64 -1.68 22.65 -12.29
CA TYR A 64 -1.79 21.26 -11.82
C TYR A 64 -3.19 21.01 -11.22
N PRO A 65 -4.26 21.08 -12.02
CA PRO A 65 -5.61 20.92 -11.50
C PRO A 65 -5.86 19.49 -11.02
N GLY A 66 -6.39 19.34 -9.81
CA GLY A 66 -6.76 18.04 -9.27
C GLY A 66 -6.96 18.06 -7.76
N ARG A 67 -7.20 16.88 -7.18
CA ARG A 67 -7.28 16.70 -5.73
C ARG A 67 -6.45 15.52 -5.30
N PHE A 68 -5.84 15.62 -4.14
CA PHE A 68 -5.20 14.51 -3.44
C PHE A 68 -5.58 14.55 -1.96
N TYR A 69 -5.28 13.49 -1.23
CA TYR A 69 -5.80 13.28 0.11
C TYR A 69 -4.69 12.88 1.06
N LEU A 70 -4.63 13.49 2.25
CA LEU A 70 -3.82 13.00 3.36
C LEU A 70 -4.74 12.23 4.31
N LEU A 71 -4.33 11.04 4.70
CA LEU A 71 -5.10 10.11 5.52
C LEU A 71 -4.31 9.82 6.78
N PHE A 72 -4.94 10.17 7.89
CA PHE A 72 -4.44 9.92 9.23
C PHE A 72 -5.35 8.91 9.91
N SER A 73 -4.83 8.13 10.85
CA SER A 73 -5.72 7.48 11.81
C SER A 73 -6.45 8.57 12.62
N LEU A 74 -7.73 8.37 12.93
CA LEU A 74 -8.47 9.30 13.80
C LEU A 74 -7.82 9.43 15.18
N GLY A 75 -7.21 8.35 15.66
CA GLY A 75 -6.51 8.35 16.94
C GLY A 75 -5.33 9.34 16.94
N ASP A 76 -4.61 9.44 15.83
CA ASP A 76 -3.46 10.33 15.70
C ASP A 76 -3.89 11.79 15.56
N THR A 77 -5.00 12.07 14.86
CA THR A 77 -5.54 13.43 14.79
C THR A 77 -6.04 13.92 16.14
N ILE A 78 -6.65 13.05 16.94
CA ILE A 78 -7.03 13.35 18.33
C ILE A 78 -5.78 13.65 19.19
N VAL A 79 -4.70 12.89 19.03
CA VAL A 79 -3.45 13.16 19.76
C VAL A 79 -2.91 14.54 19.40
N MET A 80 -2.76 14.82 18.10
CA MET A 80 -2.21 16.08 17.62
C MET A 80 -3.06 17.30 18.03
N SER A 81 -4.39 17.22 17.86
CA SER A 81 -5.30 18.30 18.27
C SER A 81 -5.28 18.51 19.79
N SER A 82 -5.27 17.42 20.56
CA SER A 82 -5.30 17.50 22.02
C SER A 82 -4.01 18.08 22.60
N ILE A 83 -2.84 17.80 21.98
CA ILE A 83 -1.57 18.43 22.36
C ILE A 83 -1.66 19.93 22.13
N LEU A 84 -2.13 20.37 20.95
CA LEU A 84 -2.27 21.79 20.61
C LEU A 84 -3.21 22.51 21.58
N LEU A 85 -4.30 21.87 21.99
CA LEU A 85 -5.26 22.38 22.97
C LEU A 85 -4.76 22.34 24.42
N GLY A 86 -3.56 21.81 24.69
CA GLY A 86 -2.98 21.70 26.02
C GLY A 86 -3.68 20.67 26.93
N ILE A 87 -4.31 19.65 26.34
CA ILE A 87 -4.99 18.59 27.09
C ILE A 87 -3.94 17.70 27.78
N PRO A 88 -4.11 17.35 29.08
CA PRO A 88 -3.16 16.48 29.77
C PRO A 88 -3.11 15.06 29.18
N GLY A 89 -1.90 14.47 29.09
CA GLY A 89 -1.64 13.16 28.49
C GLY A 89 -2.64 12.03 28.84
N PRO A 90 -3.01 11.79 30.11
CA PRO A 90 -4.00 10.77 30.46
C PRO A 90 -5.36 10.97 29.78
N ARG A 91 -5.81 12.22 29.61
CA ARG A 91 -7.05 12.55 28.90
C ARG A 91 -6.91 12.37 27.39
N ILE A 92 -5.74 12.66 26.82
CA ILE A 92 -5.46 12.38 25.41
C ILE A 92 -5.63 10.89 25.12
N GLN A 93 -5.05 10.03 25.95
CA GLN A 93 -5.13 8.57 25.78
C GLN A 93 -6.57 8.06 25.93
N GLU A 94 -7.34 8.65 26.84
CA GLU A 94 -8.77 8.34 26.97
C GLU A 94 -9.57 8.76 25.73
N LYS A 95 -9.40 10.00 25.24
CA LYS A 95 -10.05 10.50 24.02
C LYS A 95 -9.68 9.63 22.82
N ARG A 96 -8.40 9.29 22.66
CA ARG A 96 -7.90 8.41 21.59
C ARG A 96 -8.57 7.04 21.62
N ARG A 97 -8.57 6.38 22.79
CA ARG A 97 -9.15 5.05 22.98
C ARG A 97 -10.65 5.00 22.70
N LEU A 98 -11.35 6.08 23.01
CA LEU A 98 -12.80 6.20 22.81
C LEU A 98 -13.17 6.86 21.48
N SER A 99 -12.18 7.24 20.66
CA SER A 99 -12.37 7.97 19.40
C SER A 99 -13.24 9.23 19.56
N ILE A 100 -13.07 9.96 20.67
CA ILE A 100 -13.82 11.18 20.98
C ILE A 100 -13.14 12.35 20.28
N GLN A 101 -13.84 12.90 19.30
CA GLN A 101 -13.47 14.13 18.60
C GLN A 101 -14.57 15.17 18.82
N GLU A 102 -14.18 16.32 19.36
CA GLU A 102 -15.02 17.47 19.66
C GLU A 102 -14.79 18.57 18.61
N PRO A 103 -15.69 19.58 18.50
CA PRO A 103 -15.51 20.68 17.55
C PRO A 103 -14.15 21.39 17.69
N ASP A 104 -13.70 21.62 18.92
CA ASP A 104 -12.40 22.23 19.20
C ASP A 104 -11.24 21.38 18.68
N ASP A 105 -11.37 20.03 18.65
CA ASP A 105 -10.35 19.15 18.08
C ASP A 105 -10.29 19.31 16.55
N VAL A 106 -11.44 19.46 15.90
CA VAL A 106 -11.54 19.66 14.45
C VAL A 106 -10.88 20.99 14.05
N ASP A 107 -11.17 22.06 14.79
CA ASP A 107 -10.58 23.38 14.56
C ASP A 107 -9.06 23.35 14.80
N ALA A 108 -8.61 22.78 15.92
CA ALA A 108 -7.19 22.65 16.24
C ALA A 108 -6.43 21.80 15.21
N PHE A 109 -7.01 20.67 14.79
CA PHE A 109 -6.42 19.88 13.72
C PHE A 109 -6.42 20.61 12.37
N GLY A 110 -7.44 21.45 12.11
CA GLY A 110 -7.49 22.33 10.95
C GLY A 110 -6.31 23.31 10.90
N GLU A 111 -5.85 23.83 12.04
CA GLU A 111 -4.64 24.66 12.11
C GLU A 111 -3.39 23.86 11.73
N ILE A 112 -3.24 22.64 12.26
CA ILE A 112 -2.14 21.73 11.93
C ILE A 112 -2.15 21.36 10.45
N ALA A 113 -3.32 21.01 9.90
CA ALA A 113 -3.48 20.70 8.49
C ALA A 113 -3.12 21.90 7.61
N ASN A 114 -3.52 23.12 7.98
CA ASN A 114 -3.12 24.33 7.27
C ASN A 114 -1.60 24.54 7.30
N GLN A 115 -0.93 24.24 8.42
CA GLN A 115 0.52 24.31 8.50
C GLN A 115 1.17 23.33 7.52
N ILE A 116 0.71 22.07 7.49
CA ILE A 116 1.17 21.04 6.55
C ILE A 116 1.00 21.51 5.10
N ILE A 117 -0.17 22.04 4.73
CA ILE A 117 -0.42 22.55 3.37
C ILE A 117 0.44 23.79 3.07
N GLY A 118 0.77 24.60 4.08
CA GLY A 118 1.76 25.67 3.98
C GLY A 118 3.13 25.15 3.55
N SER A 119 3.64 24.12 4.23
CA SER A 119 4.92 23.49 3.90
C SER A 119 4.91 22.86 2.50
N PHE A 120 3.80 22.24 2.10
CA PHE A 120 3.65 21.69 0.75
C PHE A 120 3.73 22.79 -0.32
N ASN A 121 3.05 23.92 -0.12
CA ASN A 121 3.15 25.06 -1.04
C ASN A 121 4.58 25.61 -1.13
N SER A 122 5.30 25.72 -0.01
CA SER A 122 6.68 26.23 -0.03
C SER A 122 7.67 25.30 -0.71
N VAL A 123 7.41 23.98 -0.73
CA VAL A 123 8.26 23.00 -1.41
C VAL A 123 7.85 22.83 -2.87
N PHE A 124 6.57 22.69 -3.18
CA PHE A 124 6.13 22.38 -4.54
C PHE A 124 6.35 23.56 -5.50
N GLN A 125 6.03 24.79 -5.05
CA GLN A 125 6.11 25.99 -5.91
C GLN A 125 7.51 26.24 -6.52
N PRO A 126 8.64 26.12 -5.81
CA PRO A 126 9.96 26.27 -6.42
C PRO A 126 10.47 25.04 -7.18
N ASN A 127 9.89 23.85 -6.97
CA ASN A 127 10.34 22.59 -7.60
C ASN A 127 9.54 22.21 -8.87
N LEU A 128 8.52 22.99 -9.20
CA LEU A 128 7.68 22.80 -10.38
C LEU A 128 7.95 23.89 -11.43
N PRO A 129 7.91 23.56 -12.74
CA PRO A 129 8.16 24.53 -13.81
C PRO A 129 7.06 25.60 -13.89
N GLU A 130 5.81 25.19 -13.68
CA GLU A 130 4.64 26.04 -13.67
C GLU A 130 4.15 26.34 -12.24
N LYS A 131 3.29 27.36 -12.10
CA LYS A 131 2.69 27.74 -10.82
C LYS A 131 1.75 26.66 -10.30
N VAL A 132 1.83 26.39 -9.00
CA VAL A 132 0.90 25.51 -8.27
C VAL A 132 0.36 26.26 -7.06
N HIS A 133 -0.89 26.01 -6.69
CA HIS A 133 -1.40 26.45 -5.40
C HIS A 133 -2.25 25.35 -4.79
N LEU A 134 -1.85 24.93 -3.59
CA LEU A 134 -2.52 23.89 -2.82
C LEU A 134 -3.40 24.54 -1.76
N LYS A 135 -4.67 24.14 -1.74
CA LYS A 135 -5.66 24.63 -0.79
C LYS A 135 -6.24 23.48 0.02
N LEU A 136 -6.22 23.66 1.34
CA LEU A 136 -6.89 22.76 2.27
C LEU A 136 -8.41 22.74 2.02
N LEU A 137 -8.98 21.54 1.93
CA LEU A 137 -10.42 21.30 1.98
C LEU A 137 -10.83 20.91 3.41
N PRO A 138 -12.11 21.12 3.79
CA PRO A 138 -12.60 20.71 5.10
C PRO A 138 -12.28 19.23 5.36
N PRO A 139 -11.53 18.91 6.43
CA PRO A 139 -11.27 17.53 6.78
C PRO A 139 -12.54 16.80 7.19
N GLN A 140 -12.57 15.48 6.97
CA GLN A 140 -13.71 14.65 7.34
C GLN A 140 -13.27 13.36 8.05
N LYS A 141 -14.05 12.96 9.05
CA LYS A 141 -13.93 11.67 9.70
C LYS A 141 -14.64 10.61 8.86
N TYR A 142 -14.05 9.42 8.77
CA TYR A 142 -14.68 8.22 8.23
C TYR A 142 -14.47 7.03 9.16
N VAL A 143 -15.55 6.35 9.50
CA VAL A 143 -15.58 5.16 10.36
C VAL A 143 -16.02 3.96 9.53
N PRO A 144 -15.09 3.04 9.20
CA PRO A 144 -15.41 1.81 8.49
C PRO A 144 -16.57 1.05 9.14
N GLY A 145 -17.50 0.57 8.31
CA GLY A 145 -18.69 -0.18 8.74
C GLY A 145 -19.79 0.65 9.42
N THR A 146 -19.55 1.92 9.75
CA THR A 146 -20.57 2.85 10.29
C THR A 146 -20.98 3.89 9.25
N ASP A 147 -20.00 4.50 8.59
CA ASP A 147 -20.24 5.52 7.58
C ASP A 147 -20.42 4.87 6.19
N GLU A 148 -21.36 5.41 5.41
CA GLU A 148 -21.65 4.90 4.06
C GLU A 148 -20.51 5.24 3.10
N LEU A 149 -20.10 4.24 2.30
CA LEU A 149 -19.20 4.44 1.17
C LEU A 149 -20.02 4.95 -0.02
N SER A 150 -19.60 6.05 -0.63
CA SER A 150 -20.17 6.57 -1.88
C SER A 150 -19.08 6.74 -2.93
N ASP A 151 -19.41 7.14 -4.15
CA ASP A 151 -18.40 7.33 -5.21
C ASP A 151 -17.40 8.46 -4.90
N GLU A 152 -17.74 9.38 -4.00
CA GLU A 152 -16.92 10.54 -3.64
C GLU A 152 -16.38 10.51 -2.21
N ALA A 153 -16.99 9.73 -1.31
CA ALA A 153 -16.67 9.68 0.11
C ALA A 153 -16.17 8.29 0.55
N PRO A 154 -15.14 8.21 1.43
CA PRO A 154 -14.44 9.34 2.07
C PRO A 154 -13.41 10.03 1.16
N PHE A 155 -13.15 9.46 0.00
CA PHE A 155 -12.50 10.09 -1.14
C PHE A 155 -12.93 9.33 -2.41
N PRO A 156 -12.74 9.91 -3.60
CA PRO A 156 -13.21 9.31 -4.85
C PRO A 156 -12.64 7.92 -5.11
N ASP A 157 -13.38 7.13 -5.88
CA ASP A 157 -12.82 5.89 -6.40
C ASP A 157 -11.71 6.16 -7.44
N GLY A 158 -10.77 5.23 -7.56
CA GLY A 158 -9.72 5.29 -8.56
C GLY A 158 -8.39 4.72 -8.09
N GLU A 159 -7.41 4.80 -9.00
CA GLU A 159 -6.04 4.37 -8.80
C GLU A 159 -5.18 5.54 -8.29
N TYR A 160 -4.39 5.26 -7.26
CA TYR A 160 -3.59 6.23 -6.54
C TYR A 160 -2.13 5.78 -6.45
N MET A 161 -1.23 6.75 -6.62
CA MET A 161 0.08 6.68 -6.00
C MET A 161 -0.10 7.02 -4.52
N MET A 162 0.20 6.05 -3.66
CA MET A 162 0.20 6.20 -2.21
C MET A 162 1.63 6.41 -1.72
N TYR A 163 1.88 7.61 -1.19
CA TYR A 163 3.05 7.89 -0.38
C TYR A 163 2.72 7.54 1.07
N ARG A 164 3.54 6.71 1.71
CA ARG A 164 3.32 6.23 3.07
C ARG A 164 4.54 6.57 3.93
N ALA A 165 4.33 7.26 5.05
CA ALA A 165 5.42 7.63 5.95
C ALA A 165 5.05 7.42 7.43
N PRO A 166 5.96 6.90 8.26
CA PRO A 166 5.74 6.82 9.70
C PRO A 166 5.80 8.22 10.32
N LEU A 167 4.81 8.52 11.14
CA LEU A 167 4.82 9.70 12.01
C LEU A 167 5.39 9.32 13.38
N GLU A 168 6.10 10.24 14.01
CA GLU A 168 6.57 10.06 15.39
C GLU A 168 6.33 11.36 16.17
N ILE A 169 5.71 11.25 17.34
CA ILE A 169 5.59 12.34 18.32
C ILE A 169 6.14 11.82 19.64
N GLU A 170 7.01 12.59 20.29
CA GLU A 170 7.68 12.17 21.54
C GLU A 170 6.66 11.68 22.59
N GLY A 171 6.77 10.43 23.05
CA GLY A 171 5.86 9.89 24.09
C GLY A 171 4.49 9.44 23.58
N HIS A 172 4.24 9.44 22.27
CA HIS A 172 3.02 8.93 21.67
C HIS A 172 3.34 7.93 20.54
N GLU A 173 2.75 6.74 20.61
CA GLU A 173 2.76 5.81 19.48
C GLU A 173 1.83 6.36 18.39
N MET A 174 2.31 6.47 17.16
CA MET A 174 1.55 7.01 16.02
C MET A 174 1.46 5.97 14.90
N SER A 175 0.46 6.10 14.04
CA SER A 175 0.29 5.26 12.86
C SER A 175 1.03 5.86 11.66
N MET A 176 0.93 5.19 10.51
CA MET A 176 1.42 5.74 9.24
C MET A 176 0.51 6.90 8.78
N LEU A 177 1.12 7.91 8.18
CA LEU A 177 0.43 8.87 7.33
C LEU A 177 0.48 8.36 5.89
N ASP A 178 -0.68 8.34 5.24
CA ASP A 178 -0.80 8.02 3.83
C ASP A 178 -1.22 9.26 3.04
N ILE A 179 -0.61 9.47 1.88
CA ILE A 179 -0.96 10.53 0.94
C ILE A 179 -1.35 9.86 -0.38
N MET A 180 -2.61 10.00 -0.74
CA MET A 180 -3.22 9.38 -1.92
C MET A 180 -3.30 10.42 -3.03
N VAL A 181 -2.39 10.31 -4.02
CA VAL A 181 -2.34 11.17 -5.20
C VAL A 181 -2.87 10.40 -6.41
N PRO A 182 -4.00 10.78 -7.01
CA PRO A 182 -4.49 10.13 -8.22
C PRO A 182 -3.44 10.15 -9.33
N HIS A 183 -3.28 9.06 -10.07
CA HIS A 183 -2.30 8.99 -11.16
C HIS A 183 -2.37 10.15 -12.17
N PRO A 184 -3.56 10.63 -12.59
CA PRO A 184 -3.63 11.80 -13.47
C PRO A 184 -2.94 13.03 -12.89
N LEU A 185 -3.08 13.29 -11.59
CA LEU A 185 -2.42 14.40 -10.92
C LEU A 185 -0.94 14.12 -10.65
N ALA A 186 -0.59 12.87 -10.29
CA ALA A 186 0.80 12.47 -10.09
C ALA A 186 1.62 12.67 -11.38
N ASN A 187 1.06 12.31 -12.53
CA ASN A 187 1.64 12.53 -13.86
C ASN A 187 1.80 14.01 -14.21
N LEU A 188 0.94 14.90 -13.72
CA LEU A 188 1.13 16.34 -13.91
C LEU A 188 2.33 16.85 -13.12
N PHE A 189 2.50 16.41 -11.87
CA PHE A 189 3.62 16.83 -11.02
C PHE A 189 4.96 16.23 -11.43
N ASP A 190 4.95 14.98 -11.86
CA ASP A 190 6.12 14.24 -12.31
C ASP A 190 5.77 13.41 -13.56
N PRO A 191 5.87 14.03 -14.75
CA PRO A 191 5.60 13.35 -16.00
C PRO A 191 6.49 12.12 -16.17
N GLN A 192 5.87 10.95 -16.20
CA GLN A 192 6.60 9.72 -16.48
C GLN A 192 6.95 9.68 -17.98
N PRO A 193 8.15 9.19 -18.36
CA PRO A 193 8.47 8.96 -19.76
C PRO A 193 7.42 8.04 -20.35
N GLU A 194 6.83 8.42 -21.50
CA GLU A 194 5.86 7.61 -22.23
C GLU A 194 6.42 6.19 -22.43
N GLN A 195 5.98 5.24 -21.61
CA GLN A 195 5.77 3.90 -22.13
C GLN A 195 4.62 4.04 -23.13
N PRO A 196 4.70 3.39 -24.31
CA PRO A 196 3.65 3.50 -25.31
C PRO A 196 2.32 3.26 -24.62
N ALA A 197 1.49 4.29 -24.57
CA ALA A 197 0.10 4.14 -24.26
C ALA A 197 -0.43 3.22 -25.35
N GLU A 198 -0.71 1.96 -25.02
CA GLU A 198 -1.83 1.30 -25.66
C GLU A 198 -3.01 2.25 -25.40
N GLU A 199 -3.39 2.93 -26.48
CA GLU A 199 -4.52 3.82 -26.53
C GLU A 199 -5.68 3.09 -25.84
N VAL A 200 -6.16 3.69 -24.75
CA VAL A 200 -7.54 3.54 -24.34
C VAL A 200 -8.35 4.18 -25.47
N ALA A 201 -8.53 3.42 -26.55
CA ALA A 201 -9.50 3.69 -27.57
C ALA A 201 -10.86 3.53 -26.87
N GLU A 202 -11.54 4.66 -26.71
CA GLU A 202 -12.96 4.69 -26.39
C GLU A 202 -13.70 3.66 -27.24
N GLU A 203 -14.38 2.76 -26.55
CA GLU A 203 -15.39 1.86 -27.11
C GLU A 203 -16.34 2.65 -28.01
N THR A 204 -16.27 2.38 -29.31
CA THR A 204 -17.50 2.27 -30.09
C THR A 204 -17.72 0.78 -30.32
N ALA A 205 -18.77 0.28 -29.69
CA ALA A 205 -19.20 -1.10 -29.73
C ALA A 205 -19.30 -1.64 -31.17
N GLU A 206 -18.64 -2.76 -31.45
CA GLU A 206 -19.26 -3.92 -32.11
C GLU A 206 -18.33 -5.15 -32.13
N ALA A 207 -18.87 -6.24 -31.55
CA ALA A 207 -18.65 -7.65 -31.85
C ALA A 207 -17.23 -8.28 -31.69
N ALA A 208 -17.12 -9.14 -30.68
CA ALA A 208 -16.16 -10.25 -30.53
C ALA A 208 -16.25 -11.25 -31.74
N PRO A 209 -15.29 -12.19 -31.97
CA PRO A 209 -14.86 -13.18 -30.96
C PRO A 209 -13.37 -13.61 -30.92
N GLU A 210 -12.95 -13.94 -29.69
CA GLU A 210 -12.20 -15.13 -29.18
C GLU A 210 -10.69 -15.41 -29.45
N ASP A 211 -10.05 -15.70 -28.29
CA ASP A 211 -8.94 -16.63 -27.98
C ASP A 211 -7.48 -16.34 -28.41
N GLU A 212 -6.72 -15.72 -27.49
CA GLU A 212 -5.35 -16.14 -27.20
C GLU A 212 -5.27 -16.69 -25.78
N ALA A 213 -4.99 -18.00 -25.66
CA ALA A 213 -4.89 -18.70 -24.40
C ALA A 213 -3.74 -18.16 -23.55
N VAL A 214 -4.06 -17.57 -22.39
CA VAL A 214 -3.10 -17.17 -21.37
C VAL A 214 -2.47 -18.44 -20.79
N ALA A 215 -1.16 -18.61 -20.91
CA ALA A 215 -0.48 -19.81 -20.42
C ALA A 215 -0.46 -19.86 -18.88
N ASP A 216 -0.87 -21.00 -18.33
CA ASP A 216 -0.77 -21.28 -16.89
C ASP A 216 0.68 -21.17 -16.42
N SER A 217 0.87 -20.42 -15.33
CA SER A 217 2.18 -20.04 -14.81
C SER A 217 2.37 -20.46 -13.35
N ILE A 218 3.60 -20.81 -12.99
CA ILE A 218 4.05 -21.01 -11.62
C ILE A 218 4.96 -19.85 -11.24
N LEU A 219 4.63 -19.18 -10.14
CA LEU A 219 5.45 -18.13 -9.54
C LEU A 219 6.39 -18.74 -8.48
N VAL A 220 7.67 -18.40 -8.53
CA VAL A 220 8.66 -18.77 -7.51
C VAL A 220 9.27 -17.50 -6.93
N LEU A 221 9.07 -17.29 -5.62
CA LEU A 221 9.56 -16.14 -4.87
C LEU A 221 10.58 -16.57 -3.82
N GLY A 222 11.69 -15.84 -3.69
CA GLY A 222 12.70 -16.18 -2.69
C GLY A 222 13.94 -15.30 -2.75
N ASP A 223 14.73 -15.23 -1.68
CA ASP A 223 16.01 -14.50 -1.66
C ASP A 223 17.18 -15.42 -1.25
N ASP A 224 17.05 -16.73 -1.49
CA ASP A 224 18.02 -17.76 -1.11
C ASP A 224 18.26 -18.80 -2.22
N GLU A 225 19.24 -19.68 -1.99
CA GLU A 225 19.61 -20.76 -2.92
C GLU A 225 18.48 -21.78 -3.11
N SER A 226 17.60 -21.94 -2.12
CA SER A 226 16.38 -22.76 -2.19
C SER A 226 15.46 -22.33 -3.35
N ARG A 227 15.46 -21.02 -3.72
CA ARG A 227 14.72 -20.53 -4.89
C ARG A 227 15.20 -21.19 -6.18
N HIS A 228 16.52 -21.31 -6.33
CA HIS A 228 17.13 -21.90 -7.52
C HIS A 228 16.83 -23.40 -7.62
N GLU A 229 16.84 -24.12 -6.48
CA GLU A 229 16.46 -25.53 -6.43
C GLU A 229 15.00 -25.76 -6.84
N LEU A 230 14.07 -24.90 -6.41
CA LEU A 230 12.66 -24.96 -6.83
C LEU A 230 12.50 -24.71 -8.34
N VAL A 231 13.15 -23.69 -8.88
CA VAL A 231 13.09 -23.40 -10.33
C VAL A 231 13.57 -24.60 -11.15
N LEU A 232 14.68 -25.22 -10.74
CA LEU A 232 15.19 -26.43 -11.41
C LEU A 232 14.25 -27.63 -11.26
N GLY A 233 13.69 -27.86 -10.07
CA GLY A 233 12.76 -28.95 -9.80
C GLY A 233 11.41 -28.82 -10.51
N LEU A 234 10.95 -27.59 -10.74
CA LEU A 234 9.68 -27.27 -11.39
C LEU A 234 9.80 -27.12 -12.92
N ALA A 235 11.00 -27.09 -13.48
CA ALA A 235 11.21 -26.95 -14.93
C ALA A 235 10.59 -28.10 -15.75
N GLY A 236 10.38 -29.27 -15.13
CA GLY A 236 9.73 -30.43 -15.73
C GLY A 236 8.19 -30.39 -15.76
N THR A 237 7.55 -29.37 -15.18
CA THR A 237 6.08 -29.26 -15.10
C THR A 237 5.41 -28.89 -16.43
N GLY A 238 6.16 -28.30 -17.36
CA GLY A 238 5.63 -27.79 -18.64
C GLY A 238 4.84 -26.47 -18.53
N LEU A 239 4.78 -25.86 -17.35
CA LEU A 239 4.17 -24.56 -17.09
C LEU A 239 5.18 -23.41 -17.22
N ASN A 240 4.70 -22.19 -17.46
CA ASN A 240 5.56 -21.01 -17.51
C ASN A 240 6.08 -20.67 -16.11
N LEU A 241 7.40 -20.57 -15.94
CA LEU A 241 8.02 -20.29 -14.64
C LEU A 241 8.40 -18.81 -14.53
N ILE A 242 7.88 -18.17 -13.50
CA ILE A 242 8.18 -16.78 -13.16
C ILE A 242 9.07 -16.79 -11.91
N ASP A 243 10.38 -16.54 -12.10
CA ASP A 243 11.38 -16.51 -11.01
C ASP A 243 11.65 -15.07 -10.56
N ALA A 244 11.43 -14.77 -9.27
CA ALA A 244 11.62 -13.42 -8.74
C ALA A 244 12.06 -13.38 -7.26
N PRO A 245 12.74 -12.30 -6.84
CA PRO A 245 13.03 -12.05 -5.41
C PRO A 245 11.77 -11.70 -4.60
N LEU A 246 11.81 -11.84 -3.27
CA LEU A 246 10.66 -11.54 -2.38
C LEU A 246 10.23 -10.07 -2.41
N GLY A 247 11.16 -9.19 -2.80
CA GLY A 247 10.93 -7.75 -2.97
C GLY A 247 10.49 -7.34 -4.37
N ALA A 248 10.29 -8.28 -5.31
CA ALA A 248 9.85 -7.96 -6.65
C ALA A 248 8.42 -7.42 -6.69
N ASP A 249 8.12 -6.70 -7.77
CA ASP A 249 6.79 -6.16 -8.05
C ASP A 249 5.80 -7.29 -8.35
N LEU A 250 5.04 -7.71 -7.34
CA LEU A 250 4.08 -8.81 -7.48
C LEU A 250 3.08 -8.54 -8.63
N PRO A 251 2.39 -7.39 -8.73
CA PRO A 251 1.53 -7.09 -9.88
C PRO A 251 2.18 -7.34 -11.25
N GLY A 252 3.41 -6.85 -11.45
CA GLY A 252 4.18 -7.07 -12.68
C GLY A 252 4.57 -8.53 -12.92
N LEU A 253 4.61 -9.38 -11.89
CA LEU A 253 4.79 -10.82 -12.04
C LEU A 253 3.47 -11.52 -12.39
N PHE A 254 2.35 -11.11 -11.77
CA PHE A 254 1.02 -11.66 -12.04
C PHE A 254 0.42 -11.21 -13.39
N SER A 255 1.04 -10.24 -14.06
CA SER A 255 0.73 -9.83 -15.44
C SER A 255 1.53 -10.61 -16.50
N GLN A 256 2.63 -11.26 -16.12
CA GLN A 256 3.45 -12.09 -17.02
C GLN A 256 2.80 -13.43 -17.39
N GLY A 257 1.75 -13.82 -16.67
CA GLY A 257 0.99 -15.04 -16.96
C GLY A 257 -0.06 -15.33 -15.91
N GLU A 258 -0.87 -16.36 -16.15
CA GLU A 258 -1.90 -16.76 -15.20
C GLU A 258 -1.28 -17.61 -14.08
N VAL A 259 -0.84 -16.95 -13.01
CA VAL A 259 -0.23 -17.64 -11.86
C VAL A 259 -1.26 -18.50 -11.15
N LYS A 260 -1.17 -19.82 -11.33
CA LYS A 260 -2.02 -20.80 -10.65
C LYS A 260 -1.41 -21.30 -9.34
N ILE A 261 -0.08 -21.33 -9.25
CA ILE A 261 0.62 -21.70 -8.01
C ILE A 261 1.75 -20.72 -7.75
N ALA A 262 1.90 -20.33 -6.47
CA ALA A 262 3.08 -19.61 -6.01
C ALA A 262 3.84 -20.42 -4.96
N PHE A 263 5.12 -20.66 -5.22
CA PHE A 263 6.07 -21.17 -4.24
C PHE A 263 6.86 -20.02 -3.65
N ILE A 264 6.96 -19.96 -2.32
CA ILE A 264 7.70 -18.90 -1.62
C ILE A 264 8.76 -19.53 -0.71
N THR A 265 10.04 -19.25 -0.94
CA THR A 265 11.14 -19.68 -0.07
C THR A 265 11.39 -18.66 1.03
N LEU A 266 11.50 -19.16 2.26
CA LEU A 266 11.74 -18.38 3.46
C LEU A 266 12.96 -18.94 4.19
N LYS A 267 13.85 -18.05 4.64
CA LYS A 267 15.01 -18.44 5.46
C LYS A 267 14.59 -18.91 6.86
N HIS A 268 13.53 -18.30 7.40
CA HIS A 268 12.97 -18.61 8.71
C HIS A 268 11.44 -18.54 8.66
N THR A 269 10.78 -19.07 9.68
CA THR A 269 9.30 -19.04 9.80
C THR A 269 8.84 -18.06 10.90
N THR A 270 9.51 -16.92 11.04
CA THR A 270 9.10 -15.90 12.02
C THR A 270 7.87 -15.14 11.53
N ASP A 271 7.24 -14.36 12.42
CA ASP A 271 6.07 -13.56 12.03
C ASP A 271 6.38 -12.51 10.97
N ARG A 272 7.63 -12.03 10.93
CA ARG A 272 8.12 -11.14 9.87
C ARG A 272 8.20 -11.87 8.53
N ASP A 273 8.71 -13.10 8.50
CA ASP A 273 8.85 -13.88 7.26
C ASP A 273 7.48 -14.27 6.70
N LEU A 274 6.57 -14.68 7.58
CA LEU A 274 5.21 -15.08 7.19
C LEU A 274 4.35 -13.89 6.75
N ALA A 275 4.76 -12.65 6.99
CA ALA A 275 4.03 -11.46 6.55
C ALA A 275 3.85 -11.40 5.02
N ILE A 276 4.74 -12.04 4.25
CA ILE A 276 4.63 -12.17 2.79
C ILE A 276 3.30 -12.82 2.36
N CYS A 277 2.76 -13.74 3.17
CA CYS A 277 1.52 -14.45 2.85
C CYS A 277 0.37 -13.48 2.68
N LYS A 278 0.35 -12.39 3.47
CA LYS A 278 -0.68 -11.35 3.39
C LYS A 278 -0.68 -10.64 2.03
N ARG A 279 0.47 -10.58 1.36
CA ARG A 279 0.61 -9.96 0.03
C ARG A 279 0.32 -10.96 -1.10
N VAL A 280 0.91 -12.16 -1.02
CA VAL A 280 0.89 -13.12 -2.13
C VAL A 280 -0.38 -13.98 -2.16
N VAL A 281 -0.88 -14.43 -1.00
CA VAL A 281 -2.04 -15.33 -0.95
C VAL A 281 -3.29 -14.71 -1.58
N PRO A 282 -3.69 -13.46 -1.28
CA PRO A 282 -4.87 -12.87 -1.90
C PRO A 282 -4.76 -12.76 -3.43
N MET A 283 -3.56 -12.52 -3.96
CA MET A 283 -3.33 -12.39 -5.40
C MET A 283 -3.51 -13.74 -6.12
N VAL A 284 -3.04 -14.82 -5.50
CA VAL A 284 -3.16 -16.18 -6.05
C VAL A 284 -4.58 -16.74 -5.86
N ASP A 285 -5.17 -16.58 -4.66
CA ASP A 285 -6.51 -17.08 -4.35
C ASP A 285 -7.60 -16.41 -5.22
N ARG A 286 -7.46 -15.12 -5.56
CA ARG A 286 -8.40 -14.41 -6.47
C ARG A 286 -8.54 -15.09 -7.84
N LYS A 287 -7.49 -15.79 -8.29
CA LYS A 287 -7.48 -16.54 -9.57
C LYS A 287 -7.72 -18.05 -9.37
N GLY A 288 -8.14 -18.47 -8.17
CA GLY A 288 -8.38 -19.87 -7.81
C GLY A 288 -7.10 -20.70 -7.67
N GLY A 289 -5.94 -20.05 -7.51
CA GLY A 289 -4.66 -20.71 -7.36
C GLY A 289 -4.35 -21.14 -5.92
N ALA A 290 -3.11 -21.55 -5.67
CA ALA A 290 -2.63 -21.90 -4.33
C ALA A 290 -1.23 -21.38 -4.02
N VAL A 291 -1.00 -21.05 -2.75
CA VAL A 291 0.34 -20.72 -2.23
C VAL A 291 0.92 -21.90 -1.45
N VAL A 292 2.19 -22.19 -1.71
CA VAL A 292 3.00 -23.17 -0.98
C VAL A 292 4.24 -22.48 -0.40
N LEU A 293 4.42 -22.56 0.92
CA LEU A 293 5.61 -22.02 1.57
C LEU A 293 6.71 -23.08 1.71
N CYS A 294 7.95 -22.68 1.49
CA CYS A 294 9.12 -23.53 1.60
C CYS A 294 10.07 -22.93 2.64
N ALA A 295 10.41 -23.69 3.69
CA ALA A 295 11.32 -23.23 4.74
C ALA A 295 12.15 -24.42 5.26
N PRO A 296 13.38 -24.21 5.75
CA PRO A 296 14.26 -25.29 6.21
C PRO A 296 13.71 -26.05 7.42
N GLU A 297 12.90 -25.39 8.25
CA GLU A 297 12.30 -25.99 9.43
C GLU A 297 10.86 -25.50 9.61
N TRP A 298 9.96 -26.41 10.00
CA TRP A 298 8.59 -26.08 10.36
C TRP A 298 8.27 -26.53 11.78
N THR A 299 7.74 -25.60 12.56
CA THR A 299 7.13 -25.89 13.86
C THR A 299 5.62 -25.96 13.73
N ARG A 300 4.95 -26.72 14.61
CA ARG A 300 3.48 -26.81 14.61
C ARG A 300 2.79 -25.45 14.64
N SER A 301 3.35 -24.48 15.38
CA SER A 301 2.81 -23.11 15.44
C SER A 301 2.97 -22.36 14.11
N SER A 302 4.14 -22.44 13.48
CA SER A 302 4.37 -21.80 12.17
C SER A 302 3.50 -22.37 11.05
N VAL A 303 3.27 -23.68 11.03
CA VAL A 303 2.36 -24.32 10.06
C VAL A 303 0.93 -23.82 10.25
N LEU A 304 0.44 -23.77 11.50
CA LEU A 304 -0.90 -23.26 11.77
C LEU A 304 -1.05 -21.78 11.41
N LYS A 305 -0.01 -20.96 11.59
CA LYS A 305 -0.01 -19.55 11.16
C LYS A 305 -0.07 -19.43 9.64
N ALA A 306 0.73 -20.22 8.92
CA ALA A 306 0.72 -20.26 7.45
C ALA A 306 -0.66 -20.67 6.90
N LEU A 307 -1.24 -21.76 7.42
CA LEU A 307 -2.58 -22.23 7.01
C LEU A 307 -3.66 -21.18 7.30
N LYS A 308 -3.60 -20.50 8.44
CA LYS A 308 -4.53 -19.39 8.77
C LYS A 308 -4.39 -18.20 7.82
N ALA A 309 -3.19 -17.98 7.28
CA ALA A 309 -2.94 -16.95 6.27
C ALA A 309 -3.37 -17.37 4.86
N GLY A 310 -4.01 -18.53 4.69
CA GLY A 310 -4.56 -19.03 3.42
C GLY A 310 -3.59 -19.85 2.58
N VAL A 311 -2.40 -20.16 3.10
CA VAL A 311 -1.44 -21.07 2.44
C VAL A 311 -2.04 -22.48 2.36
N LYS A 312 -1.91 -23.15 1.21
CA LYS A 312 -2.47 -24.50 0.98
C LYS A 312 -1.51 -25.63 1.33
N GLY A 313 -0.21 -25.35 1.40
CA GLY A 313 0.78 -26.35 1.77
C GLY A 313 2.11 -25.76 2.24
N VAL A 314 2.89 -26.58 2.93
CA VAL A 314 4.27 -26.27 3.29
C VAL A 314 5.20 -27.36 2.75
N LEU A 315 6.46 -27.00 2.49
CA LEU A 315 7.53 -27.88 2.01
C LEU A 315 8.83 -27.59 2.76
N MET A 316 9.70 -28.60 2.81
CA MET A 316 11.05 -28.49 3.36
C MET A 316 12.07 -28.86 2.29
N PRO A 317 13.16 -28.09 2.14
CA PRO A 317 14.31 -28.53 1.35
C PRO A 317 15.01 -29.73 2.03
N PRO A 318 15.73 -30.58 1.26
CA PRO A 318 15.93 -30.49 -0.19
C PRO A 318 14.69 -30.92 -0.98
N PHE A 319 14.43 -30.28 -2.12
CA PHE A 319 13.23 -30.57 -2.90
C PHE A 319 13.45 -31.73 -3.87
N ASP A 320 12.60 -32.76 -3.80
CA ASP A 320 12.55 -33.81 -4.82
C ASP A 320 11.67 -33.34 -6.01
N PRO A 321 12.19 -33.29 -7.25
CA PRO A 321 11.40 -32.95 -8.42
C PRO A 321 10.15 -33.81 -8.60
N GLN A 322 10.16 -35.10 -8.22
CA GLN A 322 8.95 -35.92 -8.31
C GLN A 322 7.87 -35.48 -7.31
N GLU A 323 8.27 -35.11 -6.10
CA GLU A 323 7.36 -34.60 -5.07
C GLU A 323 6.78 -33.22 -5.45
N LEU A 324 7.61 -32.33 -6.00
CA LEU A 324 7.16 -31.01 -6.48
C LEU A 324 6.13 -31.14 -7.62
N ASN A 325 6.41 -31.99 -8.61
CA ASN A 325 5.49 -32.22 -9.73
C ASN A 325 4.17 -32.86 -9.26
N SER A 326 4.23 -33.83 -8.34
CA SER A 326 3.03 -34.44 -7.75
C SER A 326 2.17 -33.41 -7.01
N LYS A 327 2.81 -32.50 -6.26
CA LYS A 327 2.11 -31.47 -5.48
C LYS A 327 1.48 -30.40 -6.36
N VAL A 328 2.14 -30.02 -7.46
CA VAL A 328 1.55 -29.17 -8.51
C VAL A 328 0.33 -29.85 -9.12
N GLY A 329 0.43 -31.15 -9.48
CA GLY A 329 -0.69 -31.92 -10.03
C GLY A 329 -1.90 -32.02 -9.08
N GLU A 330 -1.66 -32.31 -7.79
CA GLU A 330 -2.72 -32.36 -6.78
C GLU A 330 -3.48 -31.03 -6.62
N ILE A 331 -2.74 -29.92 -6.65
CA ILE A 331 -3.28 -28.58 -6.45
C ILE A 331 -4.02 -28.05 -7.68
N LEU A 332 -3.53 -28.34 -8.89
CA LEU A 332 -4.14 -27.87 -10.14
C LEU A 332 -5.28 -28.77 -10.64
N HIS A 333 -5.53 -29.92 -10.00
CA HIS A 333 -6.49 -30.93 -10.47
C HIS A 333 -6.27 -31.34 -11.94
N ILE A 334 -5.02 -31.32 -12.40
CA ILE A 334 -4.65 -31.81 -13.73
C ILE A 334 -4.56 -33.35 -13.62
N PRO A 335 -5.27 -34.12 -14.48
CA PRO A 335 -5.32 -35.58 -14.40
C PRO A 335 -3.99 -36.29 -14.63
#